data_AF-A0A7W9Q5E0-F1
#
_entry.id   AF-A0A7W9Q5E0-F1
#
_cell.length_a   1.000
_cell.length_b   1.000
_cell.length_c   1.000
_cell.angle_alpha   90.00
_cell.angle_beta   90.00
_cell.angle_gamma   90.00
#
_symmetry.space_group_name_H-M   'P 1'
#
loop_
_entity.id
_entity.type
_entity.pdbx_description
1 polymer ?
#
loop_
_entity_poly.entity_id
_entity_poly.type
_entity_poly.pdbx_seq_one_letter_code
_entity_poly.pdbx_strand_id
1 'polypeptide(L)'
;MEHITLLIGIVIITALVFDFTNGFHDTANAMATTISTGALRPKTAVAMSAVLNLVGAFLSVEVAKTISGGIVDEGSGIQPEVIFAGLVGAIVWNLLTWLAGLPSSSSHALFGGLIGATLVSVGMDGVNGDAVVMKVLIPAVAAPLVAGIAALVATRLTYRIARDRDPQDTAKGYRAGQIASAALVSLAHGTNDAQKTMGVITLALVTGGVVAPASDPPMWVIVSAGVAIALGTYLGGWRIIRTMGKGLTDIQPPQGFAAQTGAATVILASSHLGFALSTTQVCSGSVMGSGLGRKGGVVRWSTAGRMVIAWGLTLPAAGLVAGAAALLADQGNWGVAMVAVLAAIACGAIWVASRRQPIDHTNVNDTNVNDTSGAESAAGPSVLAPPSTGAALAQSATEAVPVTTTPVAAPVAAPVPSAAIAAAPIPATPTPVTPATAAATAPAKATV
;
A
#
# COMPACT_ATOMS: atom_id res chain seq x y z
N MET A 1 34.50 18.97 4.15
CA MET A 1 34.12 17.69 3.50
C MET A 1 33.39 16.77 4.49
N GLU A 2 34.00 16.37 5.62
CA GLU A 2 33.38 15.45 6.60
C GLU A 2 31.91 15.78 6.99
N HIS A 3 31.60 17.06 7.23
CA HIS A 3 30.24 17.52 7.52
C HIS A 3 29.23 17.18 6.41
N ILE A 4 29.57 17.49 5.15
CA ILE A 4 28.74 17.21 3.98
C ILE A 4 28.53 15.69 3.84
N THR A 5 29.58 14.89 4.03
CA THR A 5 29.50 13.43 4.00
C THR A 5 28.57 12.87 5.09
N LEU A 6 28.65 13.40 6.31
CA LEU A 6 27.76 13.01 7.41
C LEU A 6 26.30 13.36 7.09
N LEU A 7 26.05 14.53 6.52
CA LEU A 7 24.69 14.99 6.25
C LEU A 7 24.04 14.26 5.06
N ILE A 8 24.81 13.95 4.01
CA ILE A 8 24.39 13.01 2.96
C ILE A 8 24.02 11.65 3.57
N GLY A 9 24.81 11.15 4.53
CA GLY A 9 24.49 9.93 5.27
C GLY A 9 23.14 9.99 6.01
N ILE A 10 22.86 11.12 6.67
CA ILE A 10 21.56 11.38 7.32
C ILE A 10 20.43 11.42 6.30
N VAL A 11 20.60 12.10 5.15
CA VAL A 11 19.62 12.14 4.06
C VAL A 11 19.34 10.74 3.52
N ILE A 12 20.37 9.93 3.27
CA ILE A 12 20.22 8.53 2.80
C ILE A 12 19.40 7.71 3.80
N ILE A 13 19.77 7.74 5.09
CA ILE A 13 19.03 7.01 6.13
C ILE A 13 17.56 7.49 6.19
N THR A 14 17.34 8.80 6.12
CA THR A 14 16.00 9.39 6.16
C THR A 14 15.18 9.01 4.92
N ALA A 15 15.80 8.97 3.73
CA ALA A 15 15.17 8.53 2.49
C ALA A 15 14.78 7.03 2.55
N LEU A 16 15.65 6.18 3.09
CA LEU A 16 15.34 4.76 3.31
C LEU A 16 14.24 4.55 4.36
N VAL A 17 14.20 5.37 5.41
CA VAL A 17 13.07 5.40 6.36
C VAL A 17 11.79 5.85 5.65
N PHE A 18 11.83 6.89 4.81
CA PHE A 18 10.70 7.30 3.98
C PHE A 18 10.20 6.15 3.10
N ASP A 19 11.09 5.45 2.39
CA ASP A 19 10.73 4.35 1.48
C ASP A 19 10.13 3.14 2.20
N PHE A 20 10.68 2.82 3.37
CA PHE A 20 10.09 1.87 4.30
C PHE A 20 8.71 2.32 4.78
N THR A 21 8.51 3.62 5.10
CA THR A 21 7.18 4.13 5.45
C THR A 21 6.21 4.05 4.28
N ASN A 22 6.67 4.35 3.07
CA ASN A 22 5.89 4.26 1.84
C ASN A 22 5.45 2.81 1.57
N GLY A 23 6.38 1.86 1.63
CA GLY A 23 6.10 0.44 1.47
C GLY A 23 5.00 -0.07 2.42
N PHE A 24 5.07 0.27 3.71
CA PHE A 24 4.01 -0.13 4.64
C PHE A 24 2.68 0.56 4.29
N HIS A 25 2.71 1.86 3.98
CA HIS A 25 1.52 2.70 3.77
C HIS A 25 0.75 2.22 2.53
N ASP A 26 1.45 2.03 1.42
CA ASP A 26 0.88 1.75 0.10
C ASP A 26 0.73 0.23 -0.17
N THR A 27 1.06 -0.64 0.78
CA THR A 27 0.68 -2.07 0.76
C THR A 27 -0.82 -2.25 0.51
N ALA A 28 -1.65 -1.33 1.03
CA ALA A 28 -3.09 -1.35 0.84
C ALA A 28 -3.51 -1.26 -0.65
N ASN A 29 -2.75 -0.53 -1.47
CA ASN A 29 -3.07 -0.29 -2.88
C ASN A 29 -3.04 -1.58 -3.71
N ALA A 30 -2.10 -2.48 -3.40
CA ALA A 30 -2.00 -3.79 -4.03
C ALA A 30 -2.89 -4.84 -3.35
N MET A 31 -2.87 -4.93 -2.02
CA MET A 31 -3.36 -6.11 -1.29
C MET A 31 -4.75 -5.97 -0.65
N ALA A 32 -5.27 -4.76 -0.43
CA ALA A 32 -6.53 -4.62 0.34
C ALA A 32 -7.71 -5.32 -0.33
N THR A 33 -7.80 -5.27 -1.67
CA THR A 33 -8.86 -5.92 -2.44
C THR A 33 -8.71 -7.45 -2.48
N THR A 34 -7.47 -7.98 -2.54
CA THR A 34 -7.17 -9.42 -2.54
C THR A 34 -7.38 -10.05 -1.16
N ILE A 35 -7.17 -9.27 -0.09
CA ILE A 35 -7.46 -9.66 1.29
C ILE A 35 -8.97 -9.63 1.55
N SER A 36 -9.67 -8.57 1.12
CA SER A 36 -11.11 -8.42 1.41
C SER A 36 -12.00 -9.38 0.61
N THR A 37 -11.58 -9.82 -0.59
CA THR A 37 -12.27 -10.89 -1.34
C THR A 37 -11.95 -12.31 -0.84
N GLY A 38 -10.99 -12.48 0.08
CA GLY A 38 -10.50 -13.81 0.50
C GLY A 38 -9.68 -14.55 -0.57
N ALA A 39 -9.20 -13.82 -1.59
CA ALA A 39 -8.32 -14.39 -2.63
C ALA A 39 -6.94 -14.78 -2.07
N LEU A 40 -6.41 -14.06 -1.08
CA LEU A 40 -5.24 -14.48 -0.28
C LEU A 40 -5.45 -14.23 1.21
N ARG A 41 -4.75 -15.00 2.04
CA ARG A 41 -4.64 -14.72 3.48
C ARG A 41 -3.75 -13.48 3.70
N PRO A 42 -4.03 -12.62 4.70
CA PRO A 42 -3.28 -11.38 4.95
C PRO A 42 -1.75 -11.50 4.89
N LYS A 43 -1.16 -12.44 5.64
CA LYS A 43 0.30 -12.64 5.66
C LYS A 43 0.87 -13.13 4.32
N THR A 44 0.15 -13.98 3.59
CA THR A 44 0.57 -14.45 2.26
C THR A 44 0.52 -13.33 1.23
N ALA A 45 -0.50 -12.47 1.31
CA ALA A 45 -0.67 -11.31 0.45
C ALA A 45 0.50 -10.32 0.60
N VAL A 46 0.81 -9.88 1.82
CA VAL A 46 1.92 -8.93 2.06
C VAL A 46 3.30 -9.53 1.76
N ALA A 47 3.50 -10.84 1.99
CA ALA A 47 4.74 -11.52 1.60
C ALA A 47 4.95 -11.56 0.09
N MET A 48 3.92 -11.91 -0.68
CA MET A 48 3.95 -11.86 -2.15
C MET A 48 4.22 -10.43 -2.65
N SER A 49 3.53 -9.45 -2.06
CA SER A 49 3.69 -8.03 -2.40
C SER A 49 5.12 -7.54 -2.15
N ALA A 50 5.71 -7.88 -0.99
CA ALA A 50 7.07 -7.48 -0.63
C ALA A 50 8.13 -8.01 -1.60
N VAL A 51 8.05 -9.30 -1.98
CA VAL A 51 8.98 -9.89 -2.96
C VAL A 51 8.84 -9.22 -4.32
N LEU A 52 7.61 -8.91 -4.76
CA LEU A 52 7.38 -8.27 -6.05
C LEU A 52 7.72 -6.77 -6.06
N ASN A 53 7.59 -6.06 -4.93
CA ASN A 53 8.11 -4.70 -4.79
C ASN A 53 9.64 -4.68 -4.92
N LEU A 54 10.33 -5.64 -4.28
CA LEU A 54 11.79 -5.79 -4.40
C LEU A 54 12.20 -6.06 -5.85
N VAL A 55 11.53 -6.97 -6.56
CA VAL A 55 11.82 -7.25 -7.98
C VAL A 55 11.52 -6.02 -8.85
N GLY A 56 10.38 -5.35 -8.62
CA GLY A 56 9.96 -4.16 -9.37
C GLY A 56 10.98 -3.03 -9.32
N ALA A 57 11.63 -2.84 -8.16
CA ALA A 57 12.68 -1.83 -7.97
C ALA A 57 13.87 -1.97 -8.96
N PHE A 58 14.12 -3.15 -9.52
CA PHE A 58 15.19 -3.38 -10.51
C PHE A 58 14.75 -3.24 -11.97
N LEU A 59 13.47 -2.95 -12.25
CA LEU A 59 12.93 -2.96 -13.62
C LEU A 59 13.07 -1.64 -14.39
N SER A 60 13.31 -0.51 -13.72
CA SER A 60 13.44 0.82 -14.36
C SER A 60 14.11 1.83 -13.43
N VAL A 61 14.64 2.91 -14.02
CA VAL A 61 15.24 4.07 -13.34
C VAL A 61 14.70 5.43 -13.87
N GLU A 62 13.70 5.42 -14.75
CA GLU A 62 13.17 6.64 -15.41
C GLU A 62 12.41 7.61 -14.48
N VAL A 63 11.70 7.08 -13.49
CA VAL A 63 11.04 7.89 -12.44
C VAL A 63 12.09 8.49 -11.52
N ALA A 64 13.17 7.77 -11.22
CA ALA A 64 14.28 8.27 -10.40
C ALA A 64 14.96 9.49 -11.06
N LYS A 65 15.26 9.40 -12.37
CA LYS A 65 15.81 10.52 -13.18
C LYS A 65 14.88 11.73 -13.19
N THR A 66 13.57 11.49 -13.23
CA THR A 66 12.56 12.56 -13.19
C THR A 66 12.50 13.26 -11.82
N ILE A 67 12.77 12.55 -10.72
CA ILE A 67 12.86 13.19 -9.40
C ILE A 67 14.16 13.96 -9.24
N SER A 68 15.32 13.40 -9.62
CA SER A 68 16.60 14.07 -9.39
C SER A 68 16.76 15.33 -10.22
N GLY A 69 16.69 15.23 -11.56
CA GLY A 69 16.94 16.36 -12.46
C GLY A 69 15.70 17.07 -13.00
N GLY A 70 14.50 16.71 -12.54
CA GLY A 70 13.25 17.16 -13.17
C GLY A 70 12.45 18.21 -12.39
N ILE A 71 12.44 18.18 -11.06
CA ILE A 71 11.47 18.91 -10.23
C ILE A 71 12.11 20.03 -9.40
N VAL A 72 13.31 19.76 -8.87
CA VAL A 72 14.18 20.71 -8.20
C VAL A 72 15.32 21.04 -9.16
N ASP A 73 15.72 22.30 -9.24
CA ASP A 73 16.89 22.68 -10.04
C ASP A 73 18.18 22.33 -9.27
N GLU A 74 18.91 21.32 -9.75
CA GLU A 74 20.23 20.89 -9.23
C GLU A 74 21.25 22.05 -9.22
N GLY A 75 21.10 23.04 -10.12
CA GLY A 75 21.96 24.23 -10.25
C GLY A 75 21.58 25.40 -9.33
N SER A 76 20.39 25.39 -8.71
CA SER A 76 19.90 26.49 -7.86
C SER A 76 20.57 26.60 -6.47
N GLY A 77 21.52 25.72 -6.17
CA GLY A 77 22.27 25.72 -4.91
C GLY A 77 21.58 25.01 -3.76
N ILE A 78 20.57 24.16 -4.02
CA ILE A 78 19.92 23.35 -2.99
C ILE A 78 20.95 22.49 -2.22
N GLN A 79 20.90 22.55 -0.89
CA GLN A 79 21.79 21.81 -0.01
C GLN A 79 21.12 20.52 0.52
N PRO A 80 21.88 19.47 0.88
CA PRO A 80 21.31 18.23 1.43
C PRO A 80 20.44 18.43 2.69
N GLU A 81 20.66 19.51 3.45
CA GLU A 81 19.84 19.99 4.57
C GLU A 81 18.37 20.23 4.16
N VAL A 82 18.15 20.82 2.99
CA VAL A 82 16.83 21.11 2.42
C VAL A 82 16.12 19.82 2.01
N ILE A 83 16.87 18.88 1.43
CA ILE A 83 16.36 17.54 1.07
C ILE A 83 15.97 16.77 2.33
N PHE A 84 16.77 16.85 3.40
CA PHE A 84 16.45 16.27 4.70
C PHE A 84 15.16 16.85 5.28
N ALA A 85 15.00 18.17 5.30
CA ALA A 85 13.78 18.84 5.74
C ALA A 85 12.54 18.41 4.91
N GLY A 86 12.70 18.29 3.59
CA GLY A 86 11.68 17.78 2.67
C GLY A 86 11.23 16.35 3.02
N LEU A 87 12.18 15.44 3.24
CA LEU A 87 11.90 14.07 3.64
C LEU A 87 11.22 13.98 5.02
N VAL A 88 11.63 14.81 5.98
CA VAL A 88 10.99 14.86 7.31
C VAL A 88 9.52 15.28 7.20
N GLY A 89 9.20 16.31 6.41
CA GLY A 89 7.81 16.70 6.16
C GLY A 89 6.98 15.59 5.52
N ALA A 90 7.54 14.88 4.55
CA ALA A 90 6.91 13.74 3.89
C ALA A 90 6.65 12.55 4.84
N ILE A 91 7.63 12.16 5.66
CA ILE A 91 7.52 11.08 6.65
C ILE A 91 6.46 11.41 7.70
N VAL A 92 6.53 12.60 8.31
CA VAL A 92 5.60 13.00 9.37
C VAL A 92 4.17 13.02 8.83
N TRP A 93 3.94 13.53 7.61
CA TRP A 93 2.62 13.52 7.00
C TRP A 93 2.11 12.10 6.71
N ASN A 94 2.93 11.23 6.10
CA ASN A 94 2.56 9.83 5.83
C ASN A 94 2.19 9.06 7.12
N LEU A 95 2.93 9.27 8.20
CA LEU A 95 2.64 8.66 9.49
C LEU A 95 1.35 9.19 10.12
N LEU A 96 1.05 10.49 9.98
CA LEU A 96 -0.22 11.08 10.43
C LEU A 96 -1.41 10.52 9.65
N THR A 97 -1.33 10.42 8.31
CA THR A 97 -2.41 9.87 7.49
C THR A 97 -2.62 8.38 7.75
N TRP A 98 -1.54 7.61 7.95
CA TRP A 98 -1.62 6.21 8.39
C TRP A 98 -2.29 6.05 9.76
N LEU A 99 -1.94 6.89 10.75
CA LEU A 99 -2.57 6.86 12.07
C LEU A 99 -4.09 7.08 11.96
N ALA A 100 -4.49 8.06 11.16
CA ALA A 100 -5.90 8.34 10.83
C ALA A 100 -6.57 7.28 9.93
N GLY A 101 -5.81 6.31 9.39
CA GLY A 101 -6.32 5.29 8.47
C GLY A 101 -6.76 5.85 7.10
N LEU A 102 -6.29 7.04 6.74
CA LEU A 102 -6.64 7.73 5.50
C LEU A 102 -5.71 7.29 4.36
N PRO A 103 -6.24 6.79 3.22
CA PRO A 103 -5.45 6.44 2.04
C PRO A 103 -4.88 7.70 1.35
N SER A 104 -3.73 8.15 1.85
CA SER A 104 -2.95 9.28 1.35
C SER A 104 -2.01 8.89 0.20
N SER A 105 -1.40 9.88 -0.44
CA SER A 105 -0.39 9.68 -1.47
C SER A 105 1.00 10.04 -0.94
N SER A 106 1.83 9.02 -0.69
CA SER A 106 3.24 9.19 -0.31
C SER A 106 4.03 9.99 -1.35
N SER A 107 3.67 9.86 -2.63
CA SER A 107 4.28 10.62 -3.73
C SER A 107 4.01 12.12 -3.60
N HIS A 108 2.78 12.52 -3.29
CA HIS A 108 2.44 13.92 -3.05
C HIS A 108 2.98 14.44 -1.72
N ALA A 109 3.14 13.59 -0.71
CA ALA A 109 3.83 13.95 0.52
C ALA A 109 5.32 14.25 0.24
N LEU A 110 5.98 13.43 -0.59
CA LEU A 110 7.36 13.65 -1.01
C LEU A 110 7.52 14.92 -1.84
N PHE A 111 6.71 15.10 -2.89
CA PHE A 111 6.78 16.31 -3.71
C PHE A 111 6.41 17.55 -2.93
N GLY A 112 5.36 17.49 -2.10
CA GLY A 112 5.00 18.56 -1.18
C GLY A 112 6.17 18.93 -0.27
N GLY A 113 6.80 17.94 0.36
CA GLY A 113 7.96 18.13 1.22
C GLY A 113 9.14 18.79 0.51
N LEU A 114 9.60 18.23 -0.61
CA LEU A 114 10.73 18.76 -1.39
C LEU A 114 10.44 20.17 -1.92
N ILE A 115 9.26 20.40 -2.51
CA ILE A 115 8.85 21.72 -3.00
C ILE A 115 8.77 22.72 -1.84
N GLY A 116 8.14 22.36 -0.72
CA GLY A 116 7.98 23.23 0.45
C GLY A 116 9.30 23.64 1.10
N ALA A 117 10.23 22.70 1.27
CA ALA A 117 11.57 23.00 1.76
C ALA A 117 12.35 23.89 0.76
N THR A 118 12.28 23.59 -0.54
CA THR A 118 13.01 24.34 -1.57
C THR A 118 12.49 25.77 -1.70
N LEU A 119 11.17 25.97 -1.74
CA LEU A 119 10.54 27.30 -1.79
C LEU A 119 10.91 28.20 -0.60
N VAL A 120 11.17 27.60 0.57
CA VAL A 120 11.59 28.32 1.78
C VAL A 120 13.08 28.64 1.78
N SER A 121 13.93 27.66 1.42
CA SER A 121 15.40 27.78 1.57
C SER A 121 16.07 28.46 0.38
N VAL A 122 15.55 28.23 -0.83
CA VAL A 122 16.11 28.69 -2.12
C VAL A 122 15.20 29.74 -2.78
N GLY A 123 13.89 29.65 -2.57
CA GLY A 123 12.90 30.52 -3.20
C GLY A 123 12.22 29.88 -4.41
N MET A 124 11.47 30.68 -5.17
CA MET A 124 10.69 30.18 -6.32
C MET A 124 11.56 29.63 -7.45
N ASP A 125 12.74 30.19 -7.66
CA ASP A 125 13.65 29.81 -8.75
C ASP A 125 14.27 28.41 -8.57
N GLY A 126 14.26 27.88 -7.33
CA GLY A 126 14.74 26.51 -7.06
C GLY A 126 13.77 25.39 -7.47
N VAL A 127 12.53 25.73 -7.86
CA VAL A 127 11.47 24.77 -8.21
C VAL A 127 11.08 24.92 -9.67
N ASN A 128 11.20 23.85 -10.44
CA ASN A 128 10.75 23.84 -11.83
C ASN A 128 9.21 23.74 -11.90
N GLY A 129 8.56 24.91 -11.91
CA GLY A 129 7.10 25.02 -11.90
C GLY A 129 6.40 24.31 -13.07
N ASP A 130 6.98 24.34 -14.28
CA ASP A 130 6.45 23.60 -15.43
C ASP A 130 6.51 22.09 -15.19
N ALA A 131 7.64 21.56 -14.73
CA ALA A 131 7.77 20.15 -14.43
C ALA A 131 6.87 19.71 -13.26
N VAL A 132 6.66 20.54 -12.24
CA VAL A 132 5.68 20.28 -11.17
C VAL A 132 4.26 20.17 -11.76
N VAL A 133 3.86 21.09 -12.66
CA VAL A 133 2.55 21.02 -13.31
C VAL A 133 2.43 19.78 -14.21
N MET A 134 3.40 19.58 -15.11
CA MET A 134 3.33 18.58 -16.17
C MET A 134 3.60 17.15 -15.69
N LYS A 135 4.48 16.95 -14.69
CA LYS A 135 4.91 15.62 -14.21
C LYS A 135 4.32 15.23 -12.85
N VAL A 136 3.76 16.17 -12.08
CA VAL A 136 3.11 15.89 -10.78
C VAL A 136 1.61 16.23 -10.81
N LEU A 137 1.23 17.50 -10.98
CA LEU A 137 -0.16 17.94 -10.78
C LEU A 137 -1.14 17.42 -11.84
N ILE A 138 -0.80 17.49 -13.13
CA ILE A 138 -1.65 16.96 -14.21
C ILE A 138 -1.80 15.43 -14.07
N PRO A 139 -0.72 14.64 -13.91
CA PRO A 139 -0.83 13.20 -13.67
C PRO A 139 -1.64 12.83 -12.41
N ALA A 140 -1.55 13.61 -11.32
CA ALA A 140 -2.31 13.39 -10.09
C ALA A 140 -3.83 13.42 -10.28
N VAL A 141 -4.33 14.29 -11.16
CA VAL A 141 -5.77 14.38 -11.49
C VAL A 141 -6.15 13.40 -12.60
N ALA A 142 -5.33 13.29 -13.65
CA ALA A 142 -5.64 12.49 -14.82
C ALA A 142 -5.61 10.98 -14.53
N ALA A 143 -4.61 10.48 -13.81
CA ALA A 143 -4.41 9.05 -13.62
C ALA A 143 -5.50 8.32 -12.82
N PRO A 144 -6.03 8.81 -11.67
CA PRO A 144 -7.18 8.18 -11.03
C PRO A 144 -8.42 8.10 -11.93
N LEU A 145 -8.63 9.11 -12.80
CA LEU A 145 -9.73 9.12 -13.76
C LEU A 145 -9.52 8.09 -14.88
N VAL A 146 -8.34 8.07 -15.51
CA VAL A 146 -7.99 7.08 -16.54
C VAL A 146 -8.07 5.66 -15.99
N ALA A 147 -7.51 5.42 -14.81
CA ALA A 147 -7.52 4.11 -14.15
C ALA A 147 -8.94 3.68 -13.73
N GLY A 148 -9.77 4.64 -13.31
CA GLY A 148 -11.19 4.41 -13.02
C GLY A 148 -12.01 4.07 -14.27
N ILE A 149 -11.84 4.80 -15.37
CA ILE A 149 -12.51 4.53 -16.65
C ILE A 149 -12.08 3.17 -17.19
N ALA A 150 -10.78 2.87 -17.18
CA ALA A 150 -10.24 1.58 -17.62
C ALA A 150 -10.83 0.41 -16.80
N ALA A 151 -10.83 0.51 -15.46
CA ALA A 151 -11.41 -0.51 -14.60
C ALA A 151 -12.94 -0.65 -14.74
N LEU A 152 -13.65 0.45 -14.99
CA LEU A 152 -15.10 0.47 -15.26
C LEU A 152 -15.43 -0.26 -16.56
N VAL A 153 -14.70 0.02 -17.64
CA VAL A 153 -14.87 -0.64 -18.94
C VAL A 153 -14.48 -2.12 -18.84
N ALA A 154 -13.33 -2.43 -18.24
CA ALA A 154 -12.89 -3.80 -18.01
C ALA A 154 -13.95 -4.59 -17.21
N THR A 155 -14.46 -4.05 -16.10
CA THR A 155 -15.49 -4.69 -15.29
C THR A 155 -16.78 -4.94 -16.10
N ARG A 156 -17.25 -3.96 -16.88
CA ARG A 156 -18.43 -4.14 -17.74
C ARG A 156 -18.22 -5.25 -18.77
N LEU A 157 -17.04 -5.34 -19.36
CA LEU A 157 -16.68 -6.41 -20.29
C LEU A 157 -16.63 -7.77 -19.57
N THR A 158 -15.98 -7.85 -18.42
CA THR A 158 -15.91 -9.06 -17.57
C THR A 158 -17.30 -9.62 -17.24
N TYR A 159 -18.19 -8.80 -16.68
CA TYR A 159 -19.57 -9.23 -16.36
C TYR A 159 -20.46 -9.44 -17.59
N ARG A 160 -20.11 -8.88 -18.76
CA ARG A 160 -20.81 -9.18 -20.03
C ARG A 160 -20.41 -10.54 -20.59
N ILE A 161 -19.13 -10.89 -20.55
CA ILE A 161 -18.62 -12.20 -21.02
C ILE A 161 -19.03 -13.33 -20.07
N ALA A 162 -19.09 -13.06 -18.76
CA ALA A 162 -19.49 -14.03 -17.75
C ALA A 162 -21.01 -14.18 -17.55
N ARG A 163 -21.85 -13.43 -18.31
CA ARG A 163 -23.31 -13.36 -18.08
C ARG A 163 -24.00 -14.72 -18.11
N ASP A 164 -23.61 -15.56 -19.06
CA ASP A 164 -24.28 -16.83 -19.37
C ASP A 164 -23.51 -18.03 -18.79
N ARG A 165 -22.66 -17.79 -17.77
CA ARG A 165 -21.84 -18.80 -17.08
C ARG A 165 -22.22 -18.88 -15.60
N ASP A 166 -22.11 -20.06 -15.00
CA ASP A 166 -22.29 -20.19 -13.56
C ASP A 166 -21.18 -19.40 -12.81
N PRO A 167 -21.54 -18.56 -11.82
CA PRO A 167 -20.56 -17.93 -10.94
C PRO A 167 -19.60 -18.92 -10.28
N GLN A 168 -20.02 -20.14 -9.96
CA GLN A 168 -19.19 -21.18 -9.34
C GLN A 168 -18.09 -21.68 -10.28
N ASP A 169 -18.41 -21.91 -11.55
CA ASP A 169 -17.44 -22.36 -12.57
C ASP A 169 -16.33 -21.32 -12.77
N THR A 170 -16.71 -20.04 -12.79
CA THR A 170 -15.78 -18.93 -13.03
C THR A 170 -15.05 -18.46 -11.78
N ALA A 171 -15.53 -18.77 -10.57
CA ALA A 171 -14.96 -18.30 -9.30
C ALA A 171 -13.48 -18.66 -9.12
N LYS A 172 -13.07 -19.89 -9.46
CA LYS A 172 -11.66 -20.31 -9.38
C LYS A 172 -10.77 -19.50 -10.34
N GLY A 173 -11.24 -19.29 -11.57
CA GLY A 173 -10.55 -18.49 -12.58
C GLY A 173 -10.39 -17.03 -12.17
N TYR A 174 -11.45 -16.38 -11.68
CA TYR A 174 -11.38 -15.00 -11.20
C TYR A 174 -10.54 -14.85 -9.93
N ARG A 175 -10.53 -15.84 -9.04
CA ARG A 175 -9.65 -15.83 -7.86
C ARG A 175 -8.17 -15.93 -8.27
N ALA A 176 -7.83 -16.81 -9.21
CA ALA A 176 -6.47 -16.91 -9.75
C ALA A 176 -6.07 -15.63 -10.52
N GLY A 177 -6.96 -15.11 -11.36
CA GLY A 177 -6.78 -13.83 -12.07
C GLY A 177 -6.54 -12.67 -11.11
N GLN A 178 -7.34 -12.54 -10.04
CA GLN A 178 -7.15 -11.51 -9.01
C GLN A 178 -5.78 -11.63 -8.32
N ILE A 179 -5.31 -12.85 -8.03
CA ILE A 179 -3.97 -13.05 -7.45
C ILE A 179 -2.88 -12.58 -8.42
N ALA A 180 -2.99 -12.92 -9.71
CA ALA A 180 -2.06 -12.50 -10.74
C ALA A 180 -2.07 -10.97 -10.97
N SER A 181 -3.25 -10.33 -10.98
CA SER A 181 -3.34 -8.86 -11.09
C SER A 181 -2.83 -8.16 -9.83
N ALA A 182 -3.04 -8.72 -8.64
CA ALA A 182 -2.46 -8.21 -7.39
C ALA A 182 -0.93 -8.27 -7.40
N ALA A 183 -0.38 -9.36 -7.95
CA ALA A 183 1.05 -9.49 -8.18
C ALA A 183 1.56 -8.43 -9.17
N LEU A 184 0.86 -8.18 -10.28
CA LEU A 184 1.20 -7.11 -11.22
C LEU A 184 1.12 -5.70 -10.60
N VAL A 185 0.14 -5.40 -9.75
CA VAL A 185 0.09 -4.12 -9.02
C VAL A 185 1.26 -3.99 -8.06
N SER A 186 1.67 -5.08 -7.41
CA SER A 186 2.86 -5.07 -6.52
C SER A 186 4.13 -4.83 -7.33
N LEU A 187 4.32 -5.54 -8.45
CA LEU A 187 5.46 -5.31 -9.33
C LEU A 187 5.51 -3.86 -9.81
N ALA A 188 4.37 -3.32 -10.27
CA ALA A 188 4.22 -1.95 -10.73
C ALA A 188 4.48 -0.91 -9.62
N HIS A 189 4.07 -1.21 -8.39
CA HIS A 189 4.35 -0.37 -7.21
C HIS A 189 5.85 -0.32 -6.92
N GLY A 190 6.54 -1.46 -6.86
CA GLY A 190 8.01 -1.50 -6.75
C GLY A 190 8.72 -0.72 -7.87
N THR A 191 8.26 -0.90 -9.12
CA THR A 191 8.79 -0.17 -10.28
C THR A 191 8.54 1.33 -10.21
N ASN A 192 7.49 1.82 -9.55
CA ASN A 192 7.19 3.26 -9.49
C ASN A 192 7.75 3.94 -8.22
N ASP A 193 7.56 3.33 -7.06
CA ASP A 193 7.75 3.99 -5.76
C ASP A 193 9.16 3.86 -5.21
N ALA A 194 9.82 2.70 -5.36
CA ALA A 194 11.22 2.54 -4.96
C ALA A 194 12.11 3.55 -5.71
N GLN A 195 11.80 3.78 -6.99
CA GLN A 195 12.47 4.79 -7.81
C GLN A 195 12.36 6.22 -7.27
N LYS A 196 11.29 6.55 -6.53
CA LYS A 196 11.13 7.90 -5.96
C LYS A 196 12.25 8.15 -4.95
N THR A 197 12.46 7.18 -4.06
CA THR A 197 13.55 7.18 -3.08
C THR A 197 14.92 7.14 -3.76
N MET A 198 15.09 6.33 -4.81
CA MET A 198 16.33 6.32 -5.60
C MET A 198 16.65 7.71 -6.17
N GLY A 199 15.65 8.42 -6.70
CA GLY A 199 15.79 9.77 -7.22
C GLY A 199 16.19 10.79 -6.15
N VAL A 200 15.60 10.73 -4.94
CA VAL A 200 15.96 11.62 -3.83
C VAL A 200 17.37 11.36 -3.32
N ILE A 201 17.76 10.09 -3.17
CA ILE A 201 19.13 9.73 -2.79
C ILE A 201 20.13 10.18 -3.86
N THR A 202 19.79 10.01 -5.14
CA THR A 202 20.64 10.45 -6.26
C THR A 202 20.76 11.98 -6.27
N LEU A 203 19.67 12.72 -6.06
CA LEU A 203 19.69 14.18 -5.90
C LEU A 203 20.64 14.60 -4.77
N ALA A 204 20.55 13.96 -3.60
CA ALA A 204 21.43 14.25 -2.46
C ALA A 204 22.92 13.95 -2.73
N LEU A 205 23.21 12.93 -3.54
CA LEU A 205 24.58 12.61 -3.98
C LEU A 205 25.10 13.61 -5.02
N VAL A 206 24.24 14.11 -5.91
CA VAL A 206 24.58 15.13 -6.91
C VAL A 206 24.82 16.48 -6.25
N THR A 207 23.87 16.96 -5.44
CA THR A 207 23.98 18.24 -4.71
C THR A 207 25.14 18.21 -3.70
N GLY A 208 25.44 17.03 -3.17
CA GLY A 208 26.60 16.77 -2.32
C GLY A 208 27.95 16.68 -3.05
N GLY A 209 27.97 16.75 -4.39
CA GLY A 209 29.20 16.66 -5.21
C GLY A 209 29.84 15.27 -5.26
N VAL A 210 29.12 14.21 -4.86
CA VAL A 210 29.61 12.81 -4.85
C VAL A 210 29.41 12.13 -6.19
N VAL A 211 28.36 12.50 -6.93
CA VAL A 211 27.97 11.95 -8.23
C VAL A 211 27.75 13.11 -9.21
N ALA A 212 28.04 12.90 -10.50
CA ALA A 212 27.85 13.96 -11.50
C ALA A 212 26.34 14.20 -11.79
N PRO A 213 25.93 15.44 -12.12
CA PRO A 213 24.57 15.74 -12.58
C PRO A 213 24.09 14.81 -13.70
N ALA A 214 22.79 14.53 -13.72
CA ALA A 214 22.14 13.61 -14.67
C ALA A 214 22.71 12.16 -14.70
N SER A 215 23.43 11.71 -13.68
CA SER A 215 23.84 10.30 -13.55
C SER A 215 22.67 9.39 -13.17
N ASP A 216 22.70 8.14 -13.65
CA ASP A 216 21.77 7.10 -13.21
C ASP A 216 22.01 6.70 -11.73
N PRO A 217 20.96 6.30 -10.98
CA PRO A 217 21.11 5.89 -9.59
C PRO A 217 22.12 4.72 -9.43
N PRO A 218 23.13 4.84 -8.55
CA PRO A 218 24.07 3.74 -8.30
C PRO A 218 23.37 2.47 -7.84
N MET A 219 23.90 1.29 -8.21
CA MET A 219 23.26 -0.01 -7.90
C MET A 219 22.98 -0.22 -6.40
N TRP A 220 23.82 0.31 -5.50
CA TRP A 220 23.58 0.22 -4.06
C TRP A 220 22.35 1.05 -3.63
N VAL A 221 22.04 2.16 -4.31
CA VAL A 221 20.82 2.95 -4.10
C VAL A 221 19.60 2.13 -4.51
N ILE A 222 19.67 1.49 -5.68
CA ILE A 222 18.59 0.62 -6.19
C ILE A 222 18.32 -0.53 -5.22
N VAL A 223 19.36 -1.23 -4.76
CA VAL A 223 19.25 -2.34 -3.80
C VAL A 223 18.72 -1.87 -2.45
N SER A 224 19.22 -0.76 -1.90
CA SER A 224 18.82 -0.28 -0.57
C SER A 224 17.37 0.23 -0.55
N ALA A 225 16.95 1.00 -1.56
CA ALA A 225 15.54 1.39 -1.72
C ALA A 225 14.65 0.16 -1.91
N GLY A 226 14.98 -0.73 -2.87
CA GLY A 226 14.22 -1.96 -3.12
C GLY A 226 14.04 -2.84 -1.87
N VAL A 227 15.05 -2.92 -1.00
CA VAL A 227 14.95 -3.62 0.29
C VAL A 227 14.10 -2.83 1.30
N ALA A 228 14.25 -1.52 1.40
CA ALA A 228 13.49 -0.68 2.32
C ALA A 228 11.98 -0.74 2.04
N ILE A 229 11.55 -0.49 0.80
CA ILE A 229 10.13 -0.59 0.40
C ILE A 229 9.57 -2.00 0.60
N ALA A 230 10.36 -3.05 0.33
CA ALA A 230 9.92 -4.44 0.50
C ALA A 230 9.74 -4.79 1.99
N LEU A 231 10.66 -4.37 2.87
CA LEU A 231 10.54 -4.57 4.31
C LEU A 231 9.34 -3.82 4.90
N GLY A 232 9.12 -2.57 4.47
CA GLY A 232 7.92 -1.81 4.81
C GLY A 232 6.66 -2.54 4.38
N THR A 233 6.64 -3.02 3.14
CA THR A 233 5.50 -3.77 2.56
C THR A 233 5.18 -5.03 3.36
N TYR A 234 6.20 -5.76 3.80
CA TYR A 234 6.03 -7.01 4.53
C TYR A 234 5.35 -6.80 5.90
N LEU A 235 5.66 -5.69 6.58
CA LEU A 235 4.97 -5.29 7.82
C LEU A 235 3.52 -4.86 7.57
N GLY A 236 3.28 -4.25 6.41
CA GLY A 236 1.96 -3.88 5.89
C GLY A 236 1.36 -2.64 6.54
N GLY A 237 0.24 -2.19 5.98
CA GLY A 237 -0.45 -0.96 6.38
C GLY A 237 -1.83 -1.24 6.97
N TRP A 238 -1.94 -2.12 7.98
CA TRP A 238 -3.23 -2.72 8.40
C TRP A 238 -4.39 -1.73 8.62
N ARG A 239 -4.11 -0.53 9.15
CA ARG A 239 -5.08 0.58 9.27
C ARG A 239 -5.69 0.96 7.91
N ILE A 240 -4.84 1.21 6.92
CA ILE A 240 -5.23 1.62 5.55
C ILE A 240 -5.80 0.42 4.77
N ILE A 241 -5.25 -0.80 4.97
CA ILE A 241 -5.78 -2.03 4.38
C ILE A 241 -7.26 -2.23 4.78
N ARG A 242 -7.61 -2.01 6.06
CA ARG A 242 -9.00 -2.06 6.54
C ARG A 242 -9.87 -1.02 5.82
N THR A 243 -9.42 0.25 5.74
CA THR A 243 -10.15 1.33 5.05
C THR A 243 -10.37 1.03 3.57
N MET A 244 -9.33 0.61 2.84
CA MET A 244 -9.39 0.34 1.40
C MET A 244 -10.16 -0.95 1.07
N GLY A 245 -10.08 -1.98 1.92
CA GLY A 245 -10.63 -3.31 1.62
C GLY A 245 -12.15 -3.39 1.63
N LYS A 246 -12.82 -2.61 2.50
CA LYS A 246 -14.29 -2.58 2.65
C LYS A 246 -14.92 -1.18 2.62
N GLY A 247 -14.13 -0.11 2.75
CA GLY A 247 -14.63 1.25 2.95
C GLY A 247 -15.05 1.99 1.68
N LEU A 248 -14.74 1.48 0.48
CA LEU A 248 -14.93 2.21 -0.79
C LEU A 248 -16.00 1.61 -1.72
N THR A 249 -16.01 0.29 -1.93
CA THR A 249 -17.03 -0.44 -2.69
C THR A 249 -17.03 -1.92 -2.26
N ASP A 250 -18.15 -2.62 -2.44
CA ASP A 250 -18.22 -4.05 -2.15
C ASP A 250 -17.67 -4.84 -3.36
N ILE A 251 -16.39 -5.22 -3.27
CA ILE A 251 -15.59 -5.86 -4.34
C ILE A 251 -15.79 -7.38 -4.34
N GLN A 252 -16.06 -7.94 -5.53
CA GLN A 252 -15.94 -9.38 -5.80
C GLN A 252 -14.66 -9.68 -6.61
N PRO A 253 -14.15 -10.92 -6.64
CA PRO A 253 -12.95 -11.28 -7.42
C PRO A 253 -12.92 -10.80 -8.89
N PRO A 254 -14.02 -10.82 -9.67
CA PRO A 254 -14.01 -10.26 -11.03
C PRO A 254 -13.76 -8.75 -11.07
N GLN A 255 -14.31 -7.98 -10.11
CA GLN A 255 -14.05 -6.55 -9.96
C GLN A 255 -12.64 -6.28 -9.45
N GLY A 256 -12.14 -7.10 -8.52
CA GLY A 256 -10.77 -7.02 -8.00
C GLY A 256 -9.75 -7.22 -9.12
N PHE A 257 -9.94 -8.25 -9.95
CA PHE A 257 -9.14 -8.51 -11.15
C PHE A 257 -9.15 -7.34 -12.13
N ALA A 258 -10.34 -6.82 -12.47
CA ALA A 258 -10.47 -5.68 -13.39
C ALA A 258 -9.83 -4.39 -12.84
N ALA A 259 -10.02 -4.10 -11.55
CA ALA A 259 -9.43 -2.93 -10.88
C ALA A 259 -7.91 -3.01 -10.83
N GLN A 260 -7.36 -4.14 -10.38
CA GLN A 260 -5.90 -4.31 -10.27
C GLN A 260 -5.23 -4.35 -11.63
N THR A 261 -5.85 -4.97 -12.64
CA THR A 261 -5.31 -4.95 -14.01
C THR A 261 -5.27 -3.52 -14.56
N GLY A 262 -6.36 -2.76 -14.42
CA GLY A 262 -6.40 -1.35 -14.83
C GLY A 262 -5.36 -0.49 -14.10
N ALA A 263 -5.25 -0.65 -12.78
CA ALA A 263 -4.27 0.08 -11.98
C ALA A 263 -2.82 -0.27 -12.37
N ALA A 264 -2.48 -1.56 -12.49
CA ALA A 264 -1.15 -2.01 -12.89
C ALA A 264 -0.77 -1.50 -14.28
N THR A 265 -1.70 -1.54 -15.25
CA THR A 265 -1.47 -0.99 -16.59
C THR A 265 -1.14 0.50 -16.54
N VAL A 266 -1.91 1.31 -15.79
CA VAL A 266 -1.67 2.76 -15.67
C VAL A 266 -0.36 3.06 -14.95
N ILE A 267 -0.05 2.36 -13.85
CA ILE A 267 1.20 2.56 -13.10
C ILE A 267 2.42 2.17 -13.97
N LEU A 268 2.40 1.03 -14.66
CA LEU A 268 3.51 0.59 -15.51
C LEU A 268 3.71 1.52 -16.72
N ALA A 269 2.64 1.86 -17.44
CA ALA A 269 2.72 2.78 -18.57
C ALA A 269 3.26 4.16 -18.16
N SER A 270 2.80 4.67 -17.01
CA SER A 270 3.31 5.92 -16.42
C SER A 270 4.79 5.83 -16.03
N SER A 271 5.20 4.72 -15.42
CA SER A 271 6.60 4.51 -14.99
C SER A 271 7.55 4.46 -16.20
N HIS A 272 7.11 3.89 -17.32
CA HIS A 272 7.82 3.93 -18.59
C HIS A 272 7.94 5.33 -19.21
N LEU A 273 7.00 6.24 -18.90
CA LEU A 273 7.06 7.65 -19.29
C LEU A 273 7.80 8.53 -18.28
N GLY A 274 8.38 7.94 -17.21
CA GLY A 274 9.04 8.66 -16.12
C GLY A 274 8.10 9.45 -15.20
N PHE A 275 6.77 9.39 -15.40
CA PHE A 275 5.81 10.12 -14.59
C PHE A 275 5.66 9.48 -13.19
N ALA A 276 5.92 10.29 -12.16
CA ALA A 276 5.93 9.87 -10.77
C ALA A 276 4.53 9.87 -10.14
N LEU A 277 3.68 8.94 -10.59
CA LEU A 277 2.29 8.85 -10.14
C LEU A 277 2.11 8.44 -8.67
N SER A 278 0.96 8.83 -8.14
CA SER A 278 0.39 8.28 -6.91
C SER A 278 -0.26 6.93 -7.17
N THR A 279 0.34 5.84 -6.69
CA THR A 279 -0.28 4.51 -6.76
C THR A 279 -1.58 4.46 -5.94
N THR A 280 -1.66 5.16 -4.81
CA THR A 280 -2.91 5.27 -4.02
C THR A 280 -4.05 5.86 -4.81
N GLN A 281 -3.83 6.96 -5.54
CA GLN A 281 -4.86 7.58 -6.37
C GLN A 281 -5.28 6.65 -7.51
N VAL A 282 -4.32 6.06 -8.22
CA VAL A 282 -4.56 5.16 -9.34
C VAL A 282 -5.36 3.92 -8.91
N CYS A 283 -4.91 3.22 -7.87
CA CYS A 283 -5.60 2.05 -7.34
C CYS A 283 -6.99 2.40 -6.78
N SER A 284 -7.13 3.51 -6.06
CA SER A 284 -8.43 3.99 -5.57
C SER A 284 -9.38 4.32 -6.72
N GLY A 285 -8.89 5.00 -7.76
CA GLY A 285 -9.61 5.31 -8.99
C GLY A 285 -10.13 4.05 -9.66
N SER A 286 -9.26 3.06 -9.89
CA SER A 286 -9.65 1.76 -10.43
C SER A 286 -10.64 0.99 -9.56
N VAL A 287 -10.52 1.04 -8.23
CA VAL A 287 -11.50 0.42 -7.31
C VAL A 287 -12.88 1.10 -7.44
N MET A 288 -12.95 2.43 -7.43
CA MET A 288 -14.22 3.14 -7.65
C MET A 288 -14.80 2.84 -9.04
N GLY A 289 -13.96 2.81 -10.06
CA GLY A 289 -14.32 2.43 -11.42
C GLY A 289 -14.92 1.03 -11.53
N SER A 290 -14.29 0.03 -10.91
CA SER A 290 -14.82 -1.34 -10.89
C SER A 290 -16.11 -1.46 -10.09
N GLY A 291 -16.31 -0.62 -9.06
CA GLY A 291 -17.60 -0.44 -8.40
C GLY A 291 -18.70 0.00 -9.38
N LEU A 292 -18.48 1.10 -10.09
CA LEU A 292 -19.41 1.66 -11.09
C LEU A 292 -19.57 0.81 -12.37
N GLY A 293 -18.63 -0.12 -12.61
CA GLY A 293 -18.67 -1.06 -13.73
C GLY A 293 -19.67 -2.21 -13.52
N ARG A 294 -19.98 -2.58 -12.28
CA ARG A 294 -20.91 -3.68 -11.96
C ARG A 294 -22.36 -3.18 -11.92
N LYS A 295 -23.30 -3.93 -12.52
CA LYS A 295 -24.74 -3.65 -12.38
C LYS A 295 -25.14 -3.78 -10.90
N GLY A 296 -25.69 -2.71 -10.33
CA GLY A 296 -25.98 -2.65 -8.88
C GLY A 296 -24.73 -2.62 -8.00
N GLY A 297 -23.58 -2.17 -8.52
CA GLY A 297 -22.40 -1.86 -7.70
C GLY A 297 -22.61 -0.56 -6.92
N VAL A 298 -22.06 -0.50 -5.70
CA VAL A 298 -22.23 0.62 -4.76
C VAL A 298 -20.87 1.22 -4.44
N VAL A 299 -20.68 2.51 -4.72
CA VAL A 299 -19.51 3.28 -4.28
C VAL A 299 -19.89 4.14 -3.08
N ARG A 300 -19.10 4.06 -2.02
CA ARG A 300 -19.31 4.80 -0.76
C ARG A 300 -18.73 6.21 -0.90
N TRP A 301 -19.50 7.10 -1.55
CA TRP A 301 -19.06 8.45 -1.92
C TRP A 301 -18.57 9.32 -0.74
N SER A 302 -19.05 9.10 0.49
CA SER A 302 -18.52 9.76 1.70
C SER A 302 -17.05 9.38 1.98
N THR A 303 -16.65 8.13 1.74
CA THR A 303 -15.24 7.71 1.85
C THR A 303 -14.41 8.26 0.69
N ALA A 304 -14.94 8.20 -0.54
CA ALA A 304 -14.27 8.76 -1.72
C ALA A 304 -14.01 10.27 -1.59
N GLY A 305 -14.99 11.05 -1.11
CA GLY A 305 -14.85 12.48 -0.87
C GLY A 305 -13.78 12.79 0.18
N ARG A 306 -13.76 12.05 1.30
CA ARG A 306 -12.71 12.16 2.33
C ARG A 306 -11.31 11.87 1.76
N MET A 307 -11.19 10.89 0.85
CA MET A 307 -9.93 10.57 0.18
C MET A 307 -9.50 11.70 -0.77
N VAL A 308 -10.40 12.24 -1.61
CA VAL A 308 -10.08 13.37 -2.50
C VAL A 308 -9.64 14.62 -1.73
N ILE A 309 -10.28 14.92 -0.59
CA ILE A 309 -9.85 16.00 0.30
C ILE A 309 -8.45 15.73 0.86
N ALA A 310 -8.18 14.52 1.35
CA ALA A 310 -6.85 14.14 1.85
C ALA A 310 -5.78 14.23 0.76
N TRP A 311 -6.10 13.85 -0.49
CA TRP A 311 -5.19 13.97 -1.64
C TRP A 311 -4.83 15.43 -1.95
N GLY A 312 -5.83 16.32 -2.00
CA GLY A 312 -5.59 17.76 -2.21
C GLY A 312 -4.83 18.43 -1.06
N LEU A 313 -5.06 18.00 0.18
CA LEU A 313 -4.38 18.52 1.36
C LEU A 313 -2.93 18.03 1.51
N THR A 314 -2.59 16.87 0.93
CA THR A 314 -1.32 16.18 1.21
C THR A 314 -0.09 16.96 0.75
N LEU A 315 -0.11 17.49 -0.48
CA LEU A 315 1.01 18.28 -1.01
C LEU A 315 1.26 19.55 -0.17
N PRO A 316 0.28 20.45 0.07
CA PRO A 316 0.52 21.65 0.87
C PRO A 316 0.83 21.33 2.34
N ALA A 317 0.21 20.31 2.95
CA ALA A 317 0.47 20.01 4.36
C ALA A 317 1.88 19.43 4.59
N ALA A 318 2.34 18.50 3.75
CA ALA A 318 3.72 18.01 3.81
C ALA A 318 4.73 19.14 3.52
N GLY A 319 4.40 20.02 2.57
CA GLY A 319 5.24 21.19 2.25
C GLY A 319 5.32 22.23 3.36
N LEU A 320 4.25 22.46 4.13
CA LEU A 320 4.29 23.34 5.30
C LEU A 320 5.16 22.77 6.43
N VAL A 321 5.07 21.45 6.70
CA VAL A 321 5.94 20.80 7.70
C VAL A 321 7.40 20.83 7.25
N ALA A 322 7.66 20.54 5.97
CA ALA A 322 9.01 20.60 5.40
C ALA A 322 9.58 22.03 5.38
N GLY A 323 8.78 23.05 5.03
CA GLY A 323 9.20 24.44 5.08
C GLY A 323 9.55 24.91 6.49
N ALA A 324 8.76 24.51 7.50
CA ALA A 324 9.09 24.78 8.90
C ALA A 324 10.36 24.05 9.36
N ALA A 325 10.60 22.83 8.88
CA ALA A 325 11.84 22.11 9.12
C ALA A 325 13.04 22.76 8.41
N ALA A 326 12.86 23.30 7.19
CA ALA A 326 13.88 23.99 6.43
C ALA A 326 14.36 25.27 7.13
N LEU A 327 13.44 26.15 7.55
CA LEU A 327 13.78 27.37 8.34
C LEU A 327 14.67 27.08 9.56
N LEU A 328 14.47 25.91 10.17
CA LEU A 328 15.25 25.45 11.31
C LEU A 328 16.58 24.83 10.88
N ALA A 329 16.60 24.01 9.82
CA ALA A 329 17.83 23.43 9.25
C ALA A 329 18.81 24.50 8.74
N ASP A 330 18.30 25.60 8.16
CA ASP A 330 19.08 26.75 7.68
C ASP A 330 19.87 27.46 8.79
N GLN A 331 19.55 27.21 10.07
CA GLN A 331 20.33 27.68 11.22
C GLN A 331 21.64 26.90 11.43
N GLY A 332 21.96 25.95 10.54
CA GLY A 332 23.14 25.10 10.57
C GLY A 332 22.98 23.85 11.44
N ASN A 333 24.10 23.28 11.87
CA ASN A 333 24.18 21.93 12.42
C ASN A 333 23.25 21.68 13.63
N TRP A 334 23.08 22.67 14.51
CA TRP A 334 22.18 22.57 15.66
C TRP A 334 20.70 22.53 15.22
N GLY A 335 20.38 23.24 14.15
CA GLY A 335 19.07 23.29 13.52
C GLY A 335 18.71 21.96 12.88
N VAL A 336 19.62 21.40 12.07
CA VAL A 336 19.49 20.04 11.50
C VAL A 336 19.30 18.99 12.60
N ALA A 337 20.11 19.06 13.67
CA ALA A 337 19.96 18.16 14.82
C ALA A 337 18.60 18.33 15.53
N MET A 338 18.11 19.56 15.67
CA MET A 338 16.79 19.84 16.25
C MET A 338 15.66 19.29 15.37
N VAL A 339 15.74 19.45 14.04
CA VAL A 339 14.80 18.85 13.09
C VAL A 339 14.78 17.33 13.24
N ALA A 340 15.95 16.68 13.33
CA ALA A 340 16.04 15.22 13.54
C ALA A 340 15.38 14.78 14.87
N VAL A 341 15.62 15.51 15.96
CA VAL A 341 15.01 15.24 17.28
C VAL A 341 13.49 15.44 17.25
N LEU A 342 13.01 16.54 16.66
CA LEU A 342 11.57 16.81 16.53
C LEU A 342 10.87 15.77 15.64
N ALA A 343 11.51 15.36 14.55
CA ALA A 343 11.02 14.28 13.69
C ALA A 343 10.91 12.95 14.45
N ALA A 344 11.95 12.58 15.22
CA ALA A 344 11.94 11.37 16.05
C ALA A 344 10.85 11.42 17.13
N ILE A 345 10.65 12.57 17.79
CA ILE A 345 9.57 12.79 18.78
C ILE A 345 8.20 12.66 18.11
N ALA A 346 7.99 13.27 16.95
CA ALA A 346 6.73 13.19 16.20
C ALA A 346 6.42 11.74 15.78
N CYS A 347 7.41 11.04 15.20
CA CYS A 347 7.28 9.62 14.83
C CYS A 347 6.97 8.74 16.05
N GLY A 348 7.66 8.96 17.17
CA GLY A 348 7.43 8.26 18.43
C GLY A 348 6.04 8.52 19.01
N ALA A 349 5.57 9.77 19.00
CA ALA A 349 4.23 10.14 19.47
C ALA A 349 3.13 9.51 18.61
N ILE A 350 3.29 9.53 17.28
CA ILE A 350 2.38 8.87 16.34
C ILE A 350 2.37 7.34 16.57
N TRP A 351 3.55 6.74 16.76
CA TRP A 351 3.66 5.31 17.07
C TRP A 351 2.94 4.97 18.38
N VAL A 352 3.19 5.70 19.48
CA VAL A 352 2.49 5.49 20.77
C VAL A 352 0.97 5.67 20.62
N ALA A 353 0.51 6.69 19.89
CA ALA A 353 -0.91 6.88 19.60
C ALA A 353 -1.49 5.69 18.83
N SER A 354 -0.76 5.12 17.87
CA SER A 354 -1.20 3.96 17.09
C SER A 354 -1.44 2.70 17.94
N ARG A 355 -0.71 2.54 19.05
CA ARG A 355 -0.85 1.40 19.99
C ARG A 355 -2.15 1.43 20.80
N ARG A 356 -2.84 2.58 20.89
CA ARG A 356 -4.12 2.71 21.63
C ARG A 356 -5.28 1.95 20.99
N GLN A 357 -5.21 1.71 19.68
CA GLN A 357 -6.19 0.95 18.91
C GLN A 357 -5.45 0.03 17.92
N PRO A 358 -4.93 -1.12 18.38
CA PRO A 358 -4.12 -1.98 17.52
C PRO A 358 -4.96 -2.59 16.38
N ILE A 359 -4.51 -2.38 15.15
CA ILE A 359 -5.06 -3.00 13.95
C ILE A 359 -3.93 -3.82 13.32
N ASP A 360 -4.17 -5.12 13.10
CA ASP A 360 -3.20 -6.07 12.58
C ASP A 360 -3.86 -7.15 11.70
N HIS A 361 -3.03 -8.04 11.15
CA HIS A 361 -3.44 -9.13 10.26
C HIS A 361 -4.56 -10.07 10.78
N THR A 362 -4.83 -10.13 12.08
CA THR A 362 -5.90 -10.94 12.68
C THR A 362 -7.25 -10.23 12.63
N ASN A 363 -7.27 -8.92 12.86
CA ASN A 363 -8.48 -8.11 12.97
C ASN A 363 -8.72 -7.17 11.78
N VAL A 364 -7.84 -7.14 10.77
CA VAL A 364 -7.93 -6.21 9.62
C VAL A 364 -9.26 -6.30 8.87
N ASN A 365 -9.90 -7.48 8.86
CA ASN A 365 -11.17 -7.71 8.19
C ASN A 365 -12.40 -7.42 9.07
N ASP A 366 -12.23 -7.08 10.35
CA ASP A 366 -13.32 -6.89 11.29
C ASP A 366 -14.05 -5.56 11.04
N THR A 367 -15.39 -5.61 11.14
CA THR A 367 -16.26 -4.44 11.07
C THR A 367 -16.54 -3.93 12.49
N ASN A 368 -15.68 -3.04 12.99
CA ASN A 368 -15.87 -2.47 14.34
C ASN A 368 -17.12 -1.57 14.40
N VAL A 369 -17.85 -1.71 15.51
CA VAL A 369 -19.21 -1.19 15.75
C VAL A 369 -19.27 0.34 15.96
N ASN A 370 -18.14 1.03 16.01
CA ASN A 370 -18.06 2.41 16.53
C ASN A 370 -18.46 3.54 15.55
N ASP A 371 -19.01 3.24 14.37
CA ASP A 371 -19.63 4.27 13.49
C ASP A 371 -21.05 4.69 13.97
N THR A 372 -21.60 4.09 15.03
CA THR A 372 -22.91 4.46 15.60
C THR A 372 -22.87 5.53 16.70
N SER A 373 -21.71 5.90 17.24
CA SER A 373 -21.59 6.88 18.34
C SER A 373 -21.90 8.34 17.95
N GLY A 374 -22.43 8.57 16.74
CA GLY A 374 -23.01 9.84 16.29
C GLY A 374 -24.53 9.83 16.14
N ALA A 375 -25.22 8.72 16.46
CA ALA A 375 -26.66 8.54 16.25
C ALA A 375 -27.47 8.26 17.53
N GLU A 376 -26.82 8.07 18.69
CA GLU A 376 -27.48 7.85 19.98
C GLU A 376 -27.52 9.13 20.84
N SER A 377 -28.18 10.17 20.33
CA SER A 377 -28.62 11.32 21.14
C SER A 377 -29.96 11.89 20.62
N ALA A 378 -30.86 11.00 20.17
CA ALA A 378 -32.21 11.36 19.73
C ALA A 378 -33.20 10.18 19.86
N ALA A 379 -33.23 9.52 21.02
CA ALA A 379 -34.26 8.54 21.36
C ALA A 379 -34.88 8.90 22.73
N GLY A 380 -36.19 9.16 22.74
CA GLY A 380 -36.96 9.45 23.95
C GLY A 380 -37.12 8.22 24.86
N PRO A 381 -37.71 8.40 26.06
CA PRO A 381 -37.75 7.34 27.08
C PRO A 381 -38.45 6.08 26.58
N SER A 382 -37.75 4.95 26.72
CA SER A 382 -38.26 3.62 26.40
C SER A 382 -39.49 3.28 27.24
N VAL A 383 -40.59 2.91 26.58
CA VAL A 383 -41.77 2.37 27.24
C VAL A 383 -41.46 0.93 27.66
N LEU A 384 -41.35 0.71 28.98
CA LEU A 384 -41.22 -0.60 29.59
C LEU A 384 -42.38 -1.52 29.17
N ALA A 385 -42.06 -2.63 28.49
CA ALA A 385 -42.93 -3.79 28.44
C ALA A 385 -42.88 -4.50 29.80
N PRO A 386 -44.03 -4.79 30.46
CA PRO A 386 -44.03 -5.46 31.76
C PRO A 386 -43.69 -6.96 31.62
N PRO A 387 -43.09 -7.58 32.66
CA PRO A 387 -42.79 -9.00 32.66
C PRO A 387 -44.06 -9.84 32.78
N SER A 388 -44.08 -11.00 32.11
CA SER A 388 -45.19 -11.95 32.15
C SER A 388 -45.24 -12.70 33.49
N THR A 389 -46.07 -12.23 34.42
CA THR A 389 -46.49 -13.00 35.61
C THR A 389 -47.83 -13.69 35.33
N GLY A 390 -47.84 -15.03 35.30
CA GLY A 390 -49.09 -15.80 35.29
C GLY A 390 -49.59 -16.07 36.72
N ALA A 391 -50.89 -15.90 36.96
CA ALA A 391 -51.55 -16.37 38.18
C ALA A 391 -53.06 -16.56 37.95
N ALA A 392 -53.59 -17.71 38.41
CA ALA A 392 -55.01 -17.96 38.77
C ALA A 392 -56.09 -17.84 37.66
N LEU A 393 -57.14 -18.67 37.57
CA LEU A 393 -57.62 -19.86 38.31
C LEU A 393 -58.66 -20.58 37.41
N ALA A 394 -58.66 -21.91 37.30
CA ALA A 394 -59.88 -22.72 37.04
C ALA A 394 -59.64 -24.22 37.27
N GLN A 395 -60.67 -24.87 37.85
CA GLN A 395 -60.83 -26.29 38.18
C GLN A 395 -60.78 -27.21 36.91
N SER A 396 -60.64 -28.54 36.97
CA SER A 396 -61.00 -29.54 37.99
C SER A 396 -60.12 -30.80 37.96
N ALA A 397 -60.42 -31.82 38.78
CA ALA A 397 -59.54 -32.94 39.14
C ALA A 397 -59.86 -34.29 38.48
N THR A 398 -58.84 -35.16 38.32
CA THR A 398 -58.89 -36.61 38.62
C THR A 398 -57.50 -37.28 38.76
N GLU A 399 -57.49 -38.42 39.47
CA GLU A 399 -56.40 -39.30 39.96
C GLU A 399 -55.28 -39.71 38.95
N ALA A 400 -53.97 -39.70 39.31
CA ALA A 400 -53.11 -40.80 39.86
C ALA A 400 -52.59 -41.82 38.79
N VAL A 401 -51.58 -42.70 38.95
CA VAL A 401 -50.74 -43.27 40.05
C VAL A 401 -49.28 -43.47 39.54
N PRO A 402 -48.19 -43.38 40.35
CA PRO A 402 -46.79 -43.53 39.87
C PRO A 402 -46.26 -44.98 39.90
N VAL A 403 -45.28 -45.31 39.04
CA VAL A 403 -44.50 -46.57 39.10
C VAL A 403 -43.01 -46.34 38.84
N THR A 404 -42.18 -46.91 39.71
CA THR A 404 -40.71 -46.91 39.65
C THR A 404 -40.20 -48.31 39.31
N THR A 405 -39.27 -48.48 38.37
CA THR A 405 -38.38 -49.66 38.29
C THR A 405 -37.01 -49.34 37.66
N THR A 406 -35.97 -49.97 38.20
CA THR A 406 -34.58 -50.06 37.73
C THR A 406 -34.20 -51.57 37.68
N PRO A 407 -32.94 -51.99 37.44
CA PRO A 407 -32.02 -51.74 36.31
C PRO A 407 -31.46 -53.07 35.69
N VAL A 408 -30.76 -53.03 34.54
CA VAL A 408 -29.88 -54.13 34.06
C VAL A 408 -28.61 -53.57 33.38
N ALA A 409 -27.51 -54.34 33.42
CA ALA A 409 -26.13 -53.92 33.14
C ALA A 409 -25.61 -54.17 31.69
N ALA A 410 -24.35 -53.76 31.46
CA ALA A 410 -23.62 -53.65 30.17
C ALA A 410 -23.13 -54.99 29.55
N PRO A 411 -22.43 -54.94 28.39
CA PRO A 411 -20.96 -55.07 28.46
C PRO A 411 -20.14 -54.18 27.48
N VAL A 412 -18.82 -54.39 27.52
CA VAL A 412 -17.70 -53.54 27.03
C VAL A 412 -17.29 -53.81 25.57
N ALA A 413 -16.74 -52.81 24.88
CA ALA A 413 -15.82 -52.97 23.74
C ALA A 413 -14.69 -51.91 23.79
N ALA A 414 -13.47 -52.27 23.36
CA ALA A 414 -12.26 -51.45 23.46
C ALA A 414 -11.68 -51.06 22.08
N PRO A 415 -10.90 -49.96 21.98
CA PRO A 415 -10.09 -49.65 20.79
C PRO A 415 -8.62 -50.07 20.95
N VAL A 416 -8.04 -50.60 19.86
CA VAL A 416 -6.64 -51.05 19.72
C VAL A 416 -5.82 -49.92 19.04
N PRO A 417 -4.50 -49.76 19.31
CA PRO A 417 -3.77 -48.54 18.95
C PRO A 417 -3.25 -48.49 17.51
N SER A 418 -3.00 -47.27 17.01
CA SER A 418 -2.32 -47.04 15.73
C SER A 418 -0.79 -46.96 15.92
N ALA A 419 -0.05 -47.68 15.07
CA ALA A 419 1.40 -47.83 15.16
C ALA A 419 2.17 -46.85 14.25
N ALA A 420 3.43 -46.58 14.60
CA ALA A 420 4.36 -45.80 13.78
C ALA A 420 4.97 -46.63 12.62
N ILE A 421 5.20 -45.98 11.48
CA ILE A 421 5.93 -46.49 10.31
C ILE A 421 6.89 -45.34 9.92
N ALA A 422 8.21 -45.39 10.17
CA ALA A 422 9.25 -46.29 9.65
C ALA A 422 9.63 -45.98 8.18
N ALA A 423 10.90 -45.62 7.96
CA ALA A 423 11.41 -45.15 6.68
C ALA A 423 11.85 -46.29 5.74
N ALA A 424 11.89 -46.01 4.43
CA ALA A 424 12.35 -46.91 3.37
C ALA A 424 13.20 -46.14 2.32
N PRO A 425 14.05 -46.81 1.51
CA PRO A 425 15.37 -46.25 1.16
C PRO A 425 15.56 -45.72 -0.28
N ILE A 426 16.73 -45.11 -0.48
CA ILE A 426 17.28 -44.57 -1.74
C ILE A 426 17.73 -45.70 -2.69
N PRO A 427 17.46 -45.59 -4.02
CA PRO A 427 18.23 -46.26 -5.07
C PRO A 427 19.24 -45.31 -5.77
N ALA A 428 20.34 -45.87 -6.27
CA ALA A 428 21.49 -45.14 -6.79
C ALA A 428 21.41 -44.75 -8.29
N THR A 429 22.39 -43.94 -8.71
CA THR A 429 22.64 -43.39 -10.05
C THR A 429 22.91 -44.41 -11.16
N PRO A 430 22.79 -43.97 -12.43
CA PRO A 430 23.89 -44.15 -13.37
C PRO A 430 24.45 -42.85 -13.98
N THR A 431 25.59 -43.01 -14.66
CA THR A 431 26.60 -42.01 -15.07
C THR A 431 26.33 -41.31 -16.43
N PRO A 432 27.14 -40.30 -16.86
CA PRO A 432 26.66 -39.20 -17.72
C PRO A 432 26.84 -39.42 -19.23
N VAL A 433 26.14 -38.57 -20.02
CA VAL A 433 26.30 -38.43 -21.47
C VAL A 433 26.90 -37.07 -21.83
N THR A 434 27.91 -37.08 -22.68
CA THR A 434 28.71 -35.93 -23.16
C THR A 434 27.89 -34.98 -24.06
N PRO A 435 28.10 -33.64 -24.00
CA PRO A 435 27.33 -32.70 -24.82
C PRO A 435 27.80 -32.65 -26.28
N ALA A 436 26.85 -32.57 -27.21
CA ALA A 436 27.10 -32.31 -28.63
C ALA A 436 27.20 -30.80 -28.93
N THR A 437 28.15 -30.43 -29.76
CA THR A 437 28.39 -29.07 -30.26
C THR A 437 27.30 -28.63 -31.26
N ALA A 438 26.80 -27.40 -31.10
CA ALA A 438 26.05 -26.69 -32.13
C ALA A 438 26.56 -25.25 -32.23
N ALA A 439 26.82 -24.79 -33.45
CA ALA A 439 27.59 -23.58 -33.72
C ALA A 439 26.79 -22.28 -33.54
N ALA A 440 27.49 -21.20 -33.18
CA ALA A 440 26.95 -19.85 -33.20
C ALA A 440 27.07 -19.25 -34.62
N THR A 441 25.99 -18.63 -35.10
CA THR A 441 25.98 -17.87 -36.35
C THR A 441 25.53 -16.44 -36.07
N ALA A 442 26.42 -15.47 -36.20
CA ALA A 442 26.11 -14.05 -36.10
C ALA A 442 25.84 -13.46 -37.50
N PRO A 443 24.83 -12.58 -37.67
CA PRO A 443 24.71 -11.75 -38.86
C PRO A 443 25.57 -10.47 -38.73
N ALA A 444 26.15 -10.03 -39.84
CA ALA A 444 27.10 -8.94 -39.89
C ALA A 444 26.46 -7.54 -39.78
N LYS A 445 27.24 -6.56 -39.30
CA LYS A 445 26.97 -5.14 -39.53
C LYS A 445 27.22 -4.82 -41.01
N ALA A 446 26.30 -4.07 -41.61
CA ALA A 446 26.53 -3.41 -42.89
C ALA A 446 26.72 -1.90 -42.66
N THR A 447 27.78 -1.34 -43.22
CA THR A 447 27.99 0.10 -43.39
C THR A 447 27.24 0.61 -44.62
N VAL A 448 26.37 1.61 -44.44
CA VAL A 448 26.34 2.90 -45.17
C VAL A 448 25.88 3.95 -44.17
#